data_AF-A0A9N9VE43-F1
#
_entry.id   AF-A0A9N9VE43-F1
#
_cell.length_a   1.000
_cell.length_b   1.000
_cell.length_c   1.000
_cell.angle_alpha   90.00
_cell.angle_beta   90.00
_cell.angle_gamma   90.00
#
_symmetry.space_group_name_H-M   'P 1'
#
loop_
_entity.id
_entity.type
_entity.pdbx_description
1 polymer ?
#
loop_
_entity_poly.entity_id
_entity_poly.type
_entity_poly.pdbx_seq_one_letter_code
_entity_poly.pdbx_strand_id
1 'polypeptide(L)' 'MIIHGKVYDATSYMNKHPGGSDLLVKGRVEDATEVFDHSKHSDKAKEILKALPVGTLAIPPDAATDQR' A
#
# COMPACT_ATOMS: atom_id res chain seq x y z
N MET A 1 2.61 2.49 -3.19
CA MET A 1 2.20 1.87 -1.91
C MET A 1 2.22 0.37 -2.06
N ILE A 2 2.75 -0.34 -1.05
CA ILE A 2 2.89 -1.79 -1.08
C ILE A 2 1.99 -2.39 -0.01
N ILE A 3 1.08 -3.29 -0.39
CA ILE A 3 0.22 -4.01 0.55
C ILE A 3 0.22 -5.47 0.14
N HIS A 4 0.65 -6.36 1.03
CA HIS A 4 0.84 -7.79 0.78
C HIS A 4 1.68 -8.06 -0.49
N GLY A 5 2.77 -7.32 -0.69
CA GLY A 5 3.68 -7.48 -1.84
C GLY A 5 3.13 -6.99 -3.19
N LYS A 6 1.94 -6.39 -3.22
CA LYS A 6 1.34 -5.79 -4.42
C LYS A 6 1.50 -4.28 -4.39
N VAL A 7 1.76 -3.69 -5.56
CA VAL A 7 1.95 -2.26 -5.73
C VAL A 7 0.66 -1.60 -6.18
N TYR A 8 0.26 -0.58 -5.43
CA TYR A 8 -0.94 0.22 -5.67
C TYR A 8 -0.59 1.70 -5.82
N ASP A 9 -1.33 2.36 -6.71
CA ASP A 9 -1.31 3.80 -6.90
C ASP A 9 -2.60 4.43 -6.37
N ALA A 10 -2.50 5.02 -5.18
CA ALA A 10 -3.60 5.73 -4.54
C ALA A 10 -3.60 7.24 -4.82
N THR A 11 -2.83 7.74 -5.80
CA THR A 11 -2.71 9.18 -6.10
C THR A 11 -4.06 9.82 -6.39
N SER A 12 -4.90 9.15 -7.18
CA SER A 12 -6.26 9.59 -7.53
C SER A 12 -7.24 9.52 -6.34
N TYR A 13 -6.85 8.83 -5.26
CA TYR A 13 -7.66 8.60 -4.07
C TYR A 13 -7.19 9.41 -2.84
N MET A 14 -6.07 10.14 -2.93
CA MET A 14 -5.45 10.92 -1.84
C MET A 14 -6.46 11.78 -1.06
N ASN A 15 -7.27 12.57 -1.76
CA ASN A 15 -8.25 13.49 -1.15
C ASN A 15 -9.56 12.82 -0.75
N LYS A 16 -9.74 11.54 -1.10
CA LYS A 16 -10.96 10.76 -0.83
C LYS A 16 -10.76 9.78 0.33
N HIS A 17 -9.54 9.67 0.84
CA HIS A 17 -9.22 8.75 1.93
C HIS A 17 -9.75 9.27 3.28
N PRO A 18 -10.70 8.57 3.92
CA PRO A 18 -11.28 9.04 5.19
C PRO A 18 -10.27 9.13 6.34
N GLY A 19 -9.17 8.37 6.27
CA GLY A 19 -8.06 8.41 7.25
C GLY A 19 -7.04 9.52 7.00
N GLY A 20 -7.27 10.40 6.02
CA GLY A 20 -6.35 11.47 5.63
C GLY A 20 -5.28 11.04 4.63
N SER A 21 -4.80 12.00 3.84
CA SER A 21 -3.79 11.76 2.79
C SER A 21 -2.40 11.45 3.35
N ASP A 22 -2.08 11.90 4.56
CA ASP A 22 -0.77 11.71 5.19
C ASP A 22 -0.35 10.24 5.30
N LEU A 23 -1.31 9.36 5.61
CA LEU A 23 -1.06 7.92 5.70
C LEU A 23 -0.77 7.29 4.32
N LEU A 24 -1.41 7.81 3.26
CA LEU A 24 -1.16 7.35 1.89
C LEU A 24 0.18 7.87 1.35
N VAL A 25 0.59 9.07 1.75
CA VAL A 25 1.91 9.64 1.42
C VAL A 25 3.01 8.86 2.13
N LYS A 26 2.82 8.53 3.41
CA LYS A 26 3.78 7.69 4.14
C LYS A 26 3.91 6.31 3.49
N GLY A 27 2.78 5.66 3.20
CA GLY A 27 2.75 4.38 2.48
C GLY A 27 3.22 4.43 1.02
N ARG A 28 3.56 5.59 0.43
CA ARG A 28 4.15 5.64 -0.92
C ARG A 28 5.61 5.15 -0.93
N VAL A 29 6.33 5.31 0.18
CA VAL A 29 7.77 5.06 0.27
C VAL A 29 8.07 3.69 0.91
N GLU A 30 7.12 3.13 1.64
CA GLU A 30 7.30 1.95 2.50
C GLU A 30 6.14 0.94 2.36
N ASP A 31 6.33 -0.26 2.92
CA ASP A 31 5.28 -1.27 2.99
C ASP A 31 4.19 -0.85 3.98
N ALA A 32 2.96 -0.73 3.50
CA ALA A 32 1.81 -0.26 4.25
C ALA A 32 0.92 -1.42 4.72
N THR A 33 1.39 -2.68 4.66
CA THR A 33 0.59 -3.86 4.99
C THR A 33 0.11 -3.82 6.43
N GLU A 34 1.00 -3.60 7.39
CA GLU A 34 0.64 -3.56 8.82
C GLU A 34 -0.34 -2.43 9.13
N VAL A 35 -0.11 -1.25 8.56
CA VAL A 35 -0.98 -0.08 8.76
C VAL A 35 -2.36 -0.34 8.18
N PHE A 36 -2.43 -0.95 6.99
CA PHE A 36 -3.68 -1.27 6.32
C PHE A 36 -4.51 -2.30 7.09
N ASP A 37 -3.87 -3.38 7.59
CA ASP A 37 -4.53 -4.44 8.36
C ASP A 37 -4.98 -3.96 9.76
N HIS A 38 -4.14 -3.20 10.46
CA HIS A 38 -4.48 -2.68 11.80
C HIS A 38 -5.58 -1.61 11.78
N SER A 39 -5.73 -0.88 10.66
CA SER A 39 -6.78 0.14 10.51
C SER A 39 -8.19 -0.46 10.38
N LYS A 40 -8.34 -1.79 10.31
CA LYS A 40 -9.63 -2.50 10.15
C LYS A 40 -10.50 -1.91 9.04
N HIS A 41 -9.90 -1.68 7.87
CA HIS A 41 -10.59 -1.19 6.68
C HIS A 41 -11.81 -2.06 6.35
N SER A 42 -12.93 -1.41 6.01
CA SER A 42 -14.16 -2.09 5.58
C SER A 42 -13.97 -2.83 4.25
N ASP A 43 -14.88 -3.76 3.94
CA ASP A 43 -14.79 -4.51 2.68
C ASP A 43 -14.81 -3.60 1.45
N LYS A 44 -15.57 -2.49 1.51
CA LYS A 44 -15.57 -1.46 0.47
C LYS A 44 -14.20 -0.81 0.26
N ALA A 45 -13.43 -0.57 1.32
CA ALA A 45 -12.07 -0.04 1.19
C ALA A 45 -11.13 -1.06 0.53
N LYS A 46 -11.30 -2.36 0.81
CA LYS A 46 -10.56 -3.43 0.13
C LYS A 46 -10.93 -3.52 -1.36
N GLU A 47 -12.18 -3.27 -1.73
CA GLU A 47 -12.59 -3.21 -3.14
C GLU A 47 -11.98 -2.00 -3.87
N ILE A 48 -11.96 -0.83 -3.24
CA ILE A 48 -11.29 0.36 -3.80
C ILE A 48 -9.80 0.06 -4.01
N LEU A 49 -9.13 -0.59 -3.06
CA LEU A 49 -7.73 -0.99 -3.20
C LEU A 49 -7.52 -1.92 -4.41
N LYS A 50 -8.40 -2.91 -4.60
CA LYS A 50 -8.36 -3.83 -5.75
C LYS A 50 -8.55 -3.13 -7.10
N ALA A 51 -9.19 -1.96 -7.12
CA ALA A 51 -9.40 -1.14 -8.32
C ALA A 51 -8.21 -0.21 -8.65
N LEU A 52 -7.19 -0.16 -7.79
CA LEU A 52 -5.99 0.67 -7.96
C LEU A 52 -4.69 -0.14 -8.20
N PRO A 53 -4.68 -1.24 -8.98
CA PRO A 53 -3.47 -2.02 -9.19
C PRO A 53 -2.53 -1.29 -10.16
N VAL A 54 -1.25 -1.23 -9.81
CA VAL A 54 -0.18 -0.80 -10.72
C VAL A 54 0.62 -2.01 -11.20
N GLY A 55 0.88 -2.94 -10.29
CA GLY A 55 1.67 -4.14 -10.55
C GLY A 55 1.99 -4.90 -9.27
N THR A 56 2.89 -5.87 -9.37
CA THR A 56 3.42 -6.63 -8.23
C THR A 56 4.89 -6.28 -8.07
N LEU A 57 5.37 -6.14 -6.84
CA LEU A 57 6.79 -5.98 -6.61
C LEU A 57 7.49 -7.29 -6.95
N ALA A 58 8.27 -7.29 -8.03
CA ALA A 58 9.27 -8.30 -8.25
C ALA A 58 10.40 -8.00 -7.27
N ILE A 59 10.42 -8.72 -6.14
CA ILE A 59 11.59 -8.74 -5.26
C ILE A 59 12.68 -9.46 -6.06
N PRO A 60 13.77 -8.79 -6.48
CA PRO A 60 14.89 -9.51 -7.05
C PRO A 60 15.41 -10.48 -5.98
N PRO A 61 15.75 -11.74 -6.34
CA PRO A 61 16.13 -12.77 -5.37
C PRO A 61 17.34 -12.39 -4.49
N ASP A 62 18.08 -11.34 -4.86
CA ASP A 62 19.29 -10.87 -4.18
C ASP A 62 19.05 -9.80 -3.10
N ALA A 63 17.86 -9.19 -3.02
CA ALA A 63 17.59 -8.08 -2.07
C ALA A 63 17.30 -8.55 -0.62
N ALA A 64 17.44 -9.84 -0.31
CA ALA A 64 17.21 -10.40 1.02
C ALA A 64 18.47 -10.40 1.92
N THR A 65 19.56 -9.74 1.54
CA THR A 65 20.75 -9.59 2.38
C THR A 65 21.26 -8.15 2.33
N ASP A 66 20.71 -7.31 3.20
CA ASP A 66 21.49 -6.23 3.81
C ASP A 66 20.93 -5.95 5.20
N GLN A 67 21.34 -6.81 6.15
CA GLN A 67 21.55 -6.37 7.51
C GLN A 67 23.07 -6.25 7.67
N ARG A 68 23.59 -5.03 7.57
CA ARG A 68 24.92 -4.67 8.06
C ARG A 68 24.84 -3.48 8.99
#